data_AF-A0A536K5B3-F1
#
_entry.id   AF-A0A536K5B3-F1
#
_cell.length_a   1.000
_cell.length_b   1.000
_cell.length_c   1.000
_cell.angle_alpha   90.00
_cell.angle_beta   90.00
_cell.angle_gamma   90.00
#
_symmetry.space_group_name_H-M   'P 1'
#
loop_
_entity.id
_entity.type
_entity.pdbx_description
1 polymer ?
#
loop_
_entity_poly.entity_id
_entity_poly.type
_entity_poly.pdbx_seq_one_letter_code
_entity_poly.pdbx_strand_id
1 'polypeptide(L)'
;MAARSLGWLLLPLTATGVALWQRLLWVSAISDDGLTFANASAWAAGRTPYRDFLLATPPGAVGLYAALFKATGVAYPPARLLTAMSVLLTVAALWDTARRCVPSAAAAVAATLYGTWTATFLFYEPHHFWSVTLPVVMAWALMRARESRRRVTWAAGAGLAAGL
;
A
#
# COMPACT_ATOMS: atom_id res chain seq x y z
N MET A 1 -2.32 -25.17 16.16
CA MET A 1 -2.90 -24.70 14.88
C MET A 1 -2.29 -23.39 14.35
N ALA A 2 -1.92 -22.41 15.18
CA ALA A 2 -1.38 -21.11 14.73
C ALA A 2 -0.07 -21.16 13.91
N ALA A 3 0.83 -22.12 14.18
CA ALA A 3 2.11 -22.22 13.45
C ALA A 3 1.93 -22.59 11.97
N ARG A 4 0.95 -23.46 11.64
CA ARG A 4 0.64 -23.81 10.24
C ARG A 4 0.02 -22.65 9.47
N SER A 5 -0.73 -21.77 10.13
CA SER A 5 -1.29 -20.59 9.47
C SER A 5 -0.24 -19.52 9.15
N LEU A 6 0.84 -19.41 9.92
CA LEU A 6 1.90 -18.43 9.65
C LEU A 6 2.67 -18.76 8.37
N GLY A 7 2.96 -20.05 8.13
CA GLY A 7 3.62 -20.50 6.90
C GLY A 7 2.85 -20.12 5.63
N TRP A 8 1.52 -20.17 5.68
CA TRP A 8 0.66 -19.78 4.56
C TRP A 8 0.61 -18.27 4.29
N LEU A 9 0.97 -17.43 5.26
CA LEU A 9 1.14 -15.98 5.05
C LEU A 9 2.54 -15.65 4.50
N LEU A 10 3.57 -16.40 4.91
CA LEU A 10 4.92 -16.15 4.45
C LEU A 10 5.05 -16.35 2.95
N LEU A 11 4.40 -17.37 2.37
CA LEU A 11 4.43 -17.63 0.93
C LEU A 11 4.03 -16.41 0.07
N PRO A 12 2.83 -15.81 0.23
CA PRO A 12 2.45 -14.65 -0.57
C PRO A 12 3.34 -13.43 -0.29
N LEU A 13 3.78 -13.21 0.95
CA LEU A 13 4.66 -12.08 1.28
C LEU A 13 6.04 -12.21 0.64
N THR A 14 6.66 -13.39 0.68
CA THR A 14 7.98 -13.61 0.08
C THR A 14 7.91 -13.55 -1.44
N ALA A 15 6.94 -14.22 -2.06
CA ALA A 15 6.74 -14.18 -3.50
C ALA A 15 6.49 -12.74 -4.00
N THR A 16 5.64 -11.99 -3.30
CA THR A 16 5.37 -10.58 -3.63
C THR A 16 6.61 -9.72 -3.41
N GLY A 17 7.34 -9.92 -2.30
CA GLY A 17 8.57 -9.17 -2.01
C GLY A 17 9.65 -9.38 -3.08
N VAL A 18 9.83 -10.62 -3.54
CA VAL A 18 10.73 -10.95 -4.65
C VAL A 18 10.27 -10.28 -5.96
N ALA A 19 8.97 -10.31 -6.27
CA ALA A 19 8.45 -9.65 -7.47
C ALA A 19 8.60 -8.11 -7.40
N LEU A 20 8.40 -7.52 -6.23
CA LEU A 20 8.56 -6.08 -6.00
C LEU A 20 10.02 -5.60 -6.00
N TRP A 21 10.99 -6.51 -5.88
CA TRP A 21 12.41 -6.17 -5.92
C TRP A 21 12.77 -5.35 -7.18
N GLN A 22 12.18 -5.71 -8.33
CA GLN A 22 12.38 -4.98 -9.58
C GLN A 22 11.93 -3.52 -9.48
N ARG A 23 10.84 -3.23 -8.75
CA ARG A 23 10.38 -1.84 -8.53
C ARG A 23 11.41 -1.01 -7.76
N LEU A 24 12.17 -1.60 -6.83
CA LEU A 24 13.16 -0.86 -6.05
C LEU A 24 14.39 -0.44 -6.88
N LEU A 25 14.76 -1.24 -7.87
CA LEU A 25 15.97 -1.04 -8.66
C LEU A 25 15.73 -0.34 -10.00
N TRP A 26 14.52 -0.47 -10.54
CA TRP A 26 14.18 0.09 -11.83
C TRP A 26 14.10 1.63 -11.75
N VAL A 27 14.61 2.36 -12.74
CA VAL A 27 14.46 3.82 -12.80
C VAL A 27 14.07 4.17 -14.23
N SER A 28 13.08 5.04 -14.39
CA SER A 28 12.63 5.49 -15.69
C SER A 28 12.19 6.94 -15.64
N ALA A 29 12.59 7.69 -16.65
CA ALA A 29 12.21 9.09 -16.83
C ALA A 29 10.73 9.26 -17.24
N ILE A 30 10.08 8.19 -17.72
CA ILE A 30 8.68 8.18 -18.18
C ILE A 30 7.74 7.45 -17.21
N SER A 31 8.16 7.28 -15.96
CA SER A 31 7.34 6.62 -14.94
C SER A 31 6.40 7.64 -14.29
N ASP A 32 5.13 7.27 -14.12
CA ASP A 32 4.12 8.18 -13.58
C ASP A 32 4.40 8.53 -12.11
N ASP A 33 5.12 7.66 -11.38
CA ASP A 33 5.54 7.91 -9.99
C ASP A 33 6.32 9.22 -9.80
N GLY A 34 7.00 9.71 -10.85
CA GLY A 34 7.71 10.99 -10.85
C GLY A 34 6.79 12.18 -10.58
N LEU A 35 5.55 12.18 -11.06
CA LEU A 35 4.59 13.27 -10.83
C LEU A 35 4.17 13.31 -9.35
N THR A 36 3.84 12.15 -8.77
CA THR A 36 3.55 12.04 -7.34
C THR A 36 4.75 12.49 -6.49
N PHE A 37 5.97 12.09 -6.85
CA PHE A 37 7.17 12.46 -6.10
C PHE A 37 7.53 13.94 -6.23
N ALA A 38 7.32 14.56 -7.40
CA ALA A 38 7.48 15.99 -7.58
C ALA A 38 6.51 16.80 -6.69
N ASN A 39 5.24 16.38 -6.66
CA ASN A 39 4.23 16.99 -5.80
C ASN A 39 4.54 16.79 -4.30
N ALA A 40 5.00 15.60 -3.93
CA ALA A 40 5.43 15.31 -2.56
C ALA A 40 6.65 16.14 -2.14
N SER A 41 7.61 16.35 -3.05
CA SER A 41 8.77 17.21 -2.83
C SER A 41 8.38 18.67 -2.63
N ALA A 42 7.48 19.19 -3.49
CA ALA A 42 6.92 20.53 -3.35
C ALA A 42 6.24 20.72 -1.99
N TRP A 43 5.43 19.75 -1.55
CA TRP A 43 4.77 19.80 -0.26
C TRP A 43 5.76 19.67 0.91
N ALA A 44 6.75 18.80 0.81
CA ALA A 44 7.82 18.71 1.80
C ALA A 44 8.57 20.04 1.99
N ALA A 45 8.74 20.81 0.90
CA ALA A 45 9.31 22.15 0.89
C ALA A 45 8.36 23.27 1.38
N GLY A 46 7.16 22.93 1.85
CA GLY A 46 6.22 23.88 2.45
C GLY A 46 5.17 24.46 1.48
N ARG A 47 5.11 23.99 0.23
CA ARG A 47 4.02 24.37 -0.69
C ARG A 47 2.73 23.66 -0.31
N THR A 48 1.60 24.34 -0.52
CA THR A 48 0.26 23.84 -0.17
C THR A 48 -0.41 23.22 -1.40
N PRO A 49 -0.87 21.95 -1.35
CA PRO A 49 -1.61 21.31 -2.45
C PRO A 49 -2.83 22.12 -2.88
N TYR A 50 -3.16 22.10 -4.17
CA TYR A 50 -4.27 22.83 -4.81
C TYR A 50 -4.20 24.37 -4.76
N ARG A 51 -3.32 24.95 -3.95
CA ARG A 51 -3.06 26.39 -3.90
C ARG A 51 -1.78 26.75 -4.64
N ASP A 52 -0.69 26.11 -4.23
CA ASP A 52 0.64 26.45 -4.73
C ASP A 52 1.07 25.53 -5.87
N PHE A 53 0.45 24.34 -6.02
CA PHE A 53 0.66 23.43 -7.15
C PHE A 53 -0.62 22.63 -7.45
N LEU A 54 -0.78 22.23 -8.71
CA LEU A 54 -1.93 21.43 -9.15
C LEU A 54 -1.75 19.98 -8.71
N LEU A 55 -2.81 19.39 -8.17
CA LEU A 55 -2.89 17.96 -7.88
C LEU A 55 -4.16 17.40 -8.51
N ALA A 56 -4.05 16.29 -9.25
CA ALA A 56 -5.19 15.65 -9.94
C ALA A 56 -5.89 14.57 -9.10
N THR A 57 -5.30 14.20 -7.95
CA THR A 57 -5.73 13.12 -7.06
C THR A 57 -5.92 13.66 -5.64
N PRO A 58 -6.62 12.95 -4.73
CA PRO A 58 -6.66 13.33 -3.32
C PRO A 58 -5.25 13.41 -2.70
N PRO A 59 -4.98 14.37 -1.80
CA PRO A 59 -3.64 14.63 -1.30
C PRO A 59 -3.07 13.54 -0.39
N GLY A 60 -3.83 12.59 0.14
CA GLY A 60 -3.40 11.65 1.17
C GLY A 60 -2.17 10.85 0.78
N ALA A 61 -2.18 10.25 -0.42
CA ALA A 61 -1.01 9.55 -0.94
C ALA A 61 0.18 10.51 -1.00
N VAL A 62 0.07 11.65 -1.69
CA VAL A 62 1.15 12.64 -1.81
C VAL A 62 1.67 13.11 -0.43
N GLY A 63 0.78 13.29 0.55
CA GLY A 63 1.11 13.67 1.91
C GLY A 63 1.96 12.62 2.63
N LEU A 64 1.69 11.32 2.43
CA LEU A 64 2.54 10.24 2.97
C LEU A 64 3.97 10.31 2.43
N TYR A 65 4.14 10.58 1.13
CA TYR A 65 5.46 10.73 0.52
C TYR A 65 6.14 12.04 0.93
N ALA A 66 5.38 13.12 1.11
CA ALA A 66 5.90 14.38 1.62
C ALA A 66 6.45 14.23 3.06
N ALA A 67 5.72 13.49 3.91
CA ALA A 67 6.17 13.16 5.25
C ALA A 67 7.44 12.30 5.24
N LEU A 68 7.50 11.30 4.34
CA LEU A 68 8.71 10.50 4.13
C LEU A 68 9.89 11.39 3.69
N PHE A 69 9.70 12.27 2.70
CA PHE A 69 10.76 13.15 2.21
C PHE A 69 11.23 14.18 3.24
N LYS A 70 10.37 14.63 4.16
CA LYS A 70 10.80 15.41 5.32
C LYS A 70 11.72 14.62 6.26
N ALA A 71 11.49 13.31 6.40
CA ALA A 71 12.26 12.46 7.30
C ALA A 71 13.57 11.94 6.68
N THR A 72 13.57 11.61 5.39
CA THR A 72 14.70 10.93 4.72
C THR A 72 15.44 11.80 3.70
N GLY A 73 14.92 12.99 3.39
CA GLY A 73 15.27 13.71 2.18
C GLY A 73 14.56 13.13 0.94
N VAL A 74 14.61 13.87 -0.17
CA VAL A 74 14.01 13.47 -1.45
C VAL A 74 14.87 12.39 -2.10
N ALA A 75 14.39 11.16 -2.09
CA ALA A 75 15.08 10.02 -2.66
C ALA A 75 14.09 8.99 -3.23
N TYR A 76 14.43 8.43 -4.41
CA TYR A 76 13.61 7.43 -5.08
C TYR A 76 13.46 6.11 -4.30
N PRO A 77 14.55 5.50 -3.76
CA PRO A 77 14.43 4.19 -3.12
C PRO A 77 13.51 4.16 -1.89
N PRO A 78 13.57 5.12 -0.94
CA PRO A 78 12.62 5.17 0.18
C PRO A 78 11.17 5.32 -0.28
N ALA A 79 10.91 6.18 -1.28
CA ALA A 79 9.57 6.36 -1.82
C ALA A 79 9.02 5.06 -2.44
N ARG A 80 9.83 4.36 -3.23
CA ARG A 80 9.40 3.09 -3.83
C ARG A 80 9.26 1.97 -2.82
N LEU A 81 10.05 1.99 -1.74
CA LEU A 81 9.84 1.10 -0.61
C LEU A 81 8.48 1.36 0.05
N LEU A 82 8.08 2.62 0.23
CA LEU A 82 6.75 2.96 0.74
C LEU A 82 5.63 2.45 -0.16
N THR A 83 5.77 2.56 -1.49
CA THR A 83 4.83 1.95 -2.45
C THR A 83 4.80 0.43 -2.34
N ALA A 84 5.96 -0.22 -2.21
CA ALA A 84 6.06 -1.67 -2.04
C ALA A 84 5.37 -2.13 -0.74
N MET A 85 5.49 -1.36 0.34
CA MET A 85 4.83 -1.63 1.61
C MET A 85 3.30 -1.61 1.47
N SER A 86 2.71 -0.72 0.65
CA SER A 86 1.26 -0.70 0.45
C SER A 86 0.75 -2.00 -0.20
N VAL A 87 1.49 -2.53 -1.17
CA VAL A 87 1.17 -3.81 -1.81
C VAL A 87 1.28 -4.97 -0.81
N LEU A 88 2.35 -5.01 -0.01
CA LEU A 88 2.52 -6.05 1.02
C LEU A 88 1.44 -6.00 2.10
N LEU A 89 1.02 -4.79 2.51
CA LEU A 89 -0.11 -4.61 3.42
C LEU A 89 -1.41 -5.15 2.82
N THR A 90 -1.65 -4.88 1.53
CA THR A 90 -2.82 -5.41 0.81
C THR A 90 -2.80 -6.93 0.75
N VAL A 91 -1.65 -7.53 0.43
CA VAL A 91 -1.46 -8.98 0.39
C VAL A 91 -1.74 -9.63 1.75
N ALA A 92 -1.21 -9.05 2.83
CA ALA A 92 -1.43 -9.55 4.19
C ALA A 92 -2.91 -9.45 4.61
N ALA A 93 -3.54 -8.31 4.38
CA ALA A 93 -4.95 -8.07 4.69
C ALA A 93 -5.89 -8.96 3.86
N LEU A 94 -5.57 -9.15 2.57
CA LEU A 94 -6.31 -10.03 1.66
C LEU A 94 -6.22 -11.48 2.11
N TRP A 95 -5.02 -11.98 2.42
CA TRP A 95 -4.83 -13.34 2.91
C TRP A 95 -5.61 -13.59 4.20
N ASP A 96 -5.48 -12.69 5.18
CA ASP A 96 -6.13 -12.85 6.49
C ASP A 96 -7.66 -12.77 6.41
N THR A 97 -8.17 -12.01 5.45
CA THR A 97 -9.60 -11.93 5.14
C THR A 97 -10.06 -13.19 4.42
N ALA A 98 -9.39 -13.60 3.34
CA ALA A 98 -9.79 -14.72 2.50
C ALA A 98 -9.75 -16.06 3.25
N ARG A 99 -8.76 -16.28 4.13
CA ARG A 99 -8.64 -17.54 4.90
C ARG A 99 -9.79 -17.80 5.88
N ARG A 100 -10.70 -16.82 6.06
CA ARG A 100 -11.94 -16.96 6.85
C ARG A 100 -13.08 -17.56 6.02
N CYS A 101 -12.98 -17.51 4.70
CA CYS A 101 -14.01 -17.96 3.77
C CYS A 101 -13.60 -19.23 3.03
N VAL A 102 -12.29 -19.44 2.81
CA VAL A 102 -11.73 -20.57 2.06
C VAL A 102 -10.55 -21.21 2.80
N PRO A 103 -10.12 -22.44 2.43
CA PRO A 103 -8.93 -23.06 3.01
C PRO A 103 -7.69 -22.15 2.93
N SER A 104 -6.84 -22.16 3.95
CA SER A 104 -5.69 -21.24 4.04
C SER A 104 -4.72 -21.33 2.86
N ALA A 105 -4.58 -22.52 2.25
CA ALA A 105 -3.78 -22.71 1.04
C ALA A 105 -4.38 -21.96 -0.16
N ALA A 106 -5.69 -22.04 -0.37
CA ALA A 106 -6.38 -21.31 -1.44
C ALA A 106 -6.29 -19.78 -1.22
N ALA A 107 -6.44 -19.32 0.02
CA ALA A 107 -6.23 -17.91 0.37
C ALA A 107 -4.79 -17.44 0.09
N ALA A 108 -3.78 -18.28 0.39
CA ALA A 108 -2.38 -17.99 0.10
C ALA A 108 -2.11 -17.90 -1.41
N VAL A 109 -2.68 -18.79 -2.22
CA VAL A 109 -2.59 -18.74 -3.68
C VAL A 109 -3.22 -17.45 -4.21
N ALA A 110 -4.44 -17.11 -3.79
CA ALA A 110 -5.11 -15.88 -4.23
C ALA A 110 -4.31 -14.63 -3.87
N ALA A 111 -3.80 -14.54 -2.64
CA ALA A 111 -2.98 -13.41 -2.21
C ALA A 111 -1.64 -13.32 -2.95
N THR A 112 -1.03 -14.48 -3.26
CA THR A 112 0.21 -14.56 -4.04
C THR A 112 -0.02 -14.04 -5.46
N LEU A 113 -1.06 -14.54 -6.13
CA LEU A 113 -1.41 -14.12 -7.50
C LEU A 113 -1.68 -12.62 -7.57
N TYR A 114 -2.44 -12.08 -6.61
CA TYR A 114 -2.67 -10.64 -6.52
C TYR A 114 -1.35 -9.86 -6.37
N GLY A 115 -0.50 -10.26 -5.42
CA GLY A 115 0.73 -9.55 -5.12
C GLY A 115 1.74 -9.57 -6.27
N THR A 116 1.97 -10.75 -6.88
CA THR A 116 2.90 -10.87 -8.01
C THR A 116 2.37 -10.20 -9.28
N TRP A 117 1.05 -10.24 -9.54
CA TRP A 117 0.44 -9.51 -10.65
C TRP A 117 0.58 -7.99 -10.47
N THR A 118 0.30 -7.48 -9.26
CA THR A 118 0.42 -6.05 -8.93
C THR A 118 1.86 -5.53 -9.06
N ALA A 119 2.85 -6.40 -8.86
CA ALA A 119 4.26 -6.05 -9.05
C ALA A 119 4.62 -5.75 -10.52
N THR A 120 3.83 -6.21 -11.50
CA THR A 120 4.08 -5.97 -12.93
C THR A 120 3.80 -4.52 -13.36
N PHE A 121 3.03 -3.76 -12.58
CA PHE A 121 2.66 -2.36 -12.86
C PHE A 121 3.76 -1.37 -12.44
N LEU A 122 4.98 -1.52 -12.97
CA LEU A 122 6.15 -0.75 -12.54
C LEU A 122 6.05 0.77 -12.82
N PHE A 123 5.23 1.17 -13.79
CA PHE A 123 5.07 2.55 -14.25
C PHE A 123 3.99 3.35 -13.50
N TYR A 124 3.15 2.67 -12.73
CA TYR A 124 1.96 3.29 -12.15
C TYR A 124 2.31 4.17 -10.96
N GLU A 125 1.59 5.27 -10.82
CA GLU A 125 1.70 6.15 -9.66
C GLU A 125 1.38 5.44 -8.34
N PRO A 126 2.00 5.87 -7.23
CA PRO A 126 1.68 5.42 -5.88
C PRO A 126 0.19 5.40 -5.53
N HIS A 127 -0.58 6.37 -6.00
CA HIS A 127 -1.98 6.50 -5.64
C HIS A 127 -2.83 5.32 -6.14
N HIS A 128 -2.43 4.62 -7.22
CA HIS A 128 -3.11 3.41 -7.70
C HIS A 128 -2.96 2.23 -6.72
N PHE A 129 -1.86 2.16 -5.98
CA PHE A 129 -1.66 1.10 -4.98
C PHE A 129 -2.36 1.46 -3.67
N TRP A 130 -2.27 2.71 -3.24
CA TRP A 130 -2.94 3.19 -2.03
C TRP A 130 -4.47 3.16 -2.14
N SER A 131 -5.04 3.47 -3.31
CA SER A 131 -6.48 3.41 -3.56
C SER A 131 -7.06 2.00 -3.47
N VAL A 132 -6.24 0.95 -3.65
CA VAL A 132 -6.64 -0.45 -3.40
C VAL A 132 -6.31 -0.87 -1.96
N THR A 133 -5.14 -0.47 -1.45
CA THR A 133 -4.67 -0.83 -0.11
C THR A 133 -5.66 -0.38 0.96
N LEU A 134 -6.13 0.86 0.88
CA LEU A 134 -6.94 1.45 1.94
C LEU A 134 -8.33 0.79 2.07
N PRO A 135 -9.11 0.57 0.99
CA PRO A 135 -10.34 -0.21 1.07
C PRO A 135 -10.15 -1.64 1.58
N VAL A 136 -9.09 -2.34 1.15
CA VAL A 136 -8.82 -3.72 1.58
C VAL A 136 -8.46 -3.77 3.08
N VAL A 137 -7.61 -2.87 3.55
CA VAL A 137 -7.26 -2.75 4.97
C VAL A 137 -8.48 -2.32 5.80
N MET A 138 -9.34 -1.44 5.28
CA MET A 138 -10.58 -1.05 5.95
C MET A 138 -11.53 -2.25 6.10
N ALA A 139 -11.74 -3.04 5.04
CA ALA A 139 -12.55 -4.25 5.09
C ALA A 139 -12.00 -5.26 6.10
N TRP A 140 -10.68 -5.49 6.06
CA TRP A 140 -9.98 -6.34 7.03
C TRP A 140 -10.18 -5.85 8.48
N ALA A 141 -10.02 -4.55 8.73
CA ALA A 141 -10.18 -3.96 10.06
C ALA A 141 -11.62 -4.09 10.58
N LEU A 142 -12.63 -3.88 9.72
CA LEU A 142 -14.04 -4.07 10.07
C LEU A 142 -14.36 -5.52 10.44
N MET A 143 -13.83 -6.48 9.68
CA MET A 143 -13.99 -7.91 9.97
C MET A 143 -13.34 -8.30 11.30
N ARG A 144 -12.15 -7.75 11.60
CA ARG A 144 -11.46 -7.94 12.89
C ARG A 144 -12.20 -7.30 14.07
N ALA A 145 -12.78 -6.12 13.86
CA ALA A 145 -13.56 -5.44 14.90
C ALA A 145 -14.82 -6.26 15.27
N ARG A 146 -15.50 -6.83 14.26
CA ARG A 146 -16.66 -7.72 14.48
C ARG A 146 -16.31 -8.93 15.35
N GLU A 147 -15.15 -9.55 15.13
CA GLU A 147 -14.73 -10.74 15.89
C GLU A 147 -14.27 -10.43 17.31
N SER A 148 -13.61 -9.30 17.51
CA SER A 148 -12.98 -8.96 18.80
C SER A 148 -13.92 -8.28 19.80
N ARG A 149 -15.18 -8.00 19.43
CA ARG A 149 -16.14 -7.16 20.20
C ARG A 149 -15.58 -5.80 20.66
N ARG A 150 -14.45 -5.33 20.11
CA ARG A 150 -13.82 -4.04 20.44
C ARG A 150 -14.37 -2.93 19.56
N ARG A 151 -14.56 -1.73 20.14
CA ARG A 151 -15.13 -0.54 19.47
C ARG A 151 -14.31 -0.15 18.23
N VAL A 152 -15.03 0.14 17.15
CA VAL A 152 -14.60 0.32 15.75
C VAL A 152 -13.85 1.66 15.51
N THR A 153 -13.19 2.24 16.51
CA THR A 153 -12.57 3.58 16.37
C THR A 153 -11.40 3.59 15.39
N TRP A 154 -10.71 2.45 15.21
CA TRP A 154 -9.56 2.33 14.30
C TRP A 154 -9.95 2.16 12.82
N ALA A 155 -11.11 1.56 12.52
CA ALA A 155 -11.53 1.34 11.14
C ALA A 155 -12.04 2.63 10.47
N ALA A 156 -12.62 3.55 11.26
CA ALA A 156 -13.03 4.87 10.78
C ALA A 156 -11.83 5.75 10.39
N GLY A 157 -10.69 5.64 11.12
CA GLY A 157 -9.48 6.38 10.79
C GLY A 157 -8.83 5.98 9.46
N ALA A 158 -8.89 4.69 9.10
CA ALA A 158 -8.37 4.19 7.82
C ALA A 158 -9.19 4.68 6.62
N GLY A 159 -10.52 4.77 6.76
CA GLY A 159 -11.42 5.30 5.72
C GLY A 159 -11.24 6.81 5.50
N LEU A 160 -11.03 7.58 6.57
CA LEU A 160 -10.75 9.01 6.46
C LEU A 160 -9.38 9.29 5.82
N ALA A 161 -8.37 8.45 6.07
CA ALA A 161 -7.08 8.54 5.40
C ALA A 161 -7.11 8.15 3.90
N ALA A 162 -8.20 7.52 3.43
CA ALA A 162 -8.39 7.13 2.03
C ALA A 162 -9.11 8.18 1.19
N GLY A 163 -9.87 9.07 1.83
CA GLY A 163 -10.63 10.14 1.17
C GLY A 163 -9.97 11.52 1.26
N LEU A 164 -8.98 11.70 2.14
CA LEU A 164 -8.08 12.85 2.15
C LEU A 164 -6.87 12.56 1.27
#